data_AF-A0A7R9PU72-F1
#
_entry.id   AF-A0A7R9PU72-F1
#
_cell.length_a   1.000
_cell.length_b   1.000
_cell.length_c   1.000
_cell.angle_alpha   90.00
_cell.angle_beta   90.00
_cell.angle_gamma   90.00
#
_symmetry.space_group_name_H-M   'P 1'
#
loop_
_entity.id
_entity.type
_entity.pdbx_description
1 polymer ?
#
loop_
_entity_poly.entity_id
_entity_poly.type
_entity_poly.pdbx_seq_one_letter_code
_entity_poly.pdbx_strand_id
1 'polypeptide(L)'
;MKKDSLTYGEYAEYHSQRRKRVKTTEPIVSTNNELMPFEANSDLVRQIPYAIRGLIFELNEVEFGRFKTLFSTLEILKDPAVKSTVKITAMADIFSILEVRNERKYQQIVKMCTNFNEFSDLCEDDKISLLKSNVTEIFFLLTVMYFDFEDEFWTIVIDNESAFKIPLTFLKAGKWGLYDAHRRFMMNLKQEYDSDVNLIDILTAILLFNPMGKDLVYKDSVKFQQKTYIYLLQRYLEIKHNSKSESETRFVRLMNCLQELFAVIPLHINNYIAAETPTKKPGPLIKELLNA
;
A
#
# COMPACT_ATOMS: atom_id res chain seq x y z
N MET A 1 -2.35 33.24 -18.43
CA MET A 1 -1.24 32.55 -19.16
C MET A 1 -1.55 31.06 -19.14
N LYS A 2 -1.69 30.45 -20.33
CA LYS A 2 -2.17 29.07 -20.52
C LYS A 2 -1.13 28.06 -20.01
N LYS A 3 -1.60 27.06 -19.26
CA LYS A 3 -0.86 25.85 -18.90
C LYS A 3 -1.15 24.80 -19.96
N ASP A 4 -0.13 24.34 -20.66
CA ASP A 4 -0.25 23.23 -21.60
C ASP A 4 -0.18 21.92 -20.80
N SER A 5 -1.35 21.33 -20.54
CA SER A 5 -1.50 19.94 -20.13
C SER A 5 -1.82 19.12 -21.37
N LEU A 6 -0.93 18.21 -21.77
CA LEU A 6 -1.20 17.28 -22.86
C LEU A 6 -2.38 16.37 -22.49
N THR A 7 -3.40 16.39 -23.33
CA THR A 7 -4.59 15.54 -23.29
C THR A 7 -4.24 14.11 -23.73
N TYR A 8 -5.08 13.14 -23.36
CA TYR A 8 -4.91 11.71 -23.68
C TYR A 8 -4.75 11.43 -25.19
N GLY A 9 -5.30 12.30 -26.05
CA GLY A 9 -5.10 12.23 -27.51
C GLY A 9 -3.69 12.57 -27.96
N GLU A 10 -3.02 13.52 -27.28
CA GLU A 10 -1.67 13.96 -27.64
C GLU A 10 -0.60 12.93 -27.20
N TYR A 11 -0.90 12.13 -26.16
CA TYR A 11 -0.11 10.95 -25.79
C TYR A 11 -0.15 9.85 -26.86
N ALA A 12 -1.32 9.58 -27.45
CA ALA A 12 -1.47 8.59 -28.51
C ALA A 12 -0.76 9.00 -29.81
N GLU A 13 -0.77 10.30 -30.14
CA GLU A 13 -0.13 10.84 -31.33
C GLU A 13 1.41 10.85 -31.22
N TYR A 14 1.95 11.15 -30.02
CA TYR A 14 3.39 11.05 -29.73
C TYR A 14 3.94 9.63 -29.97
N HIS A 15 3.18 8.60 -29.55
CA HIS A 15 3.58 7.19 -29.78
C HIS A 15 3.37 6.73 -31.23
N SER A 16 2.41 7.29 -31.97
CA SER A 16 2.21 7.03 -33.41
C SER A 16 3.33 7.63 -34.27
N GLN A 17 3.77 8.85 -33.97
CA GLN A 17 4.88 9.51 -34.66
C GLN A 17 6.24 8.84 -34.36
N ARG A 18 6.42 8.31 -33.14
CA ARG A 18 7.61 7.52 -32.78
C ARG A 18 7.69 6.18 -33.53
N ARG A 19 6.55 5.54 -33.83
CA ARG A 19 6.51 4.31 -34.64
C ARG A 19 6.85 4.54 -36.12
N LYS A 20 6.63 5.74 -36.67
CA LYS A 20 6.97 6.07 -38.06
C LYS A 20 8.45 6.42 -38.26
N ARG A 21 9.15 6.89 -37.22
CA ARG A 21 10.59 7.24 -37.30
C ARG A 21 11.56 6.06 -37.20
N VAL A 22 11.11 4.84 -36.85
CA VAL A 22 11.99 3.66 -36.68
C VAL A 22 12.20 2.88 -38.00
N LYS A 23 11.69 3.35 -39.14
CA LYS A 23 11.78 2.58 -40.41
C LYS A 23 12.97 2.89 -41.34
N THR A 24 13.92 3.74 -40.94
CA THR A 24 15.11 3.97 -41.78
C THR A 24 16.32 4.27 -40.90
N THR A 25 17.16 3.24 -40.67
CA THR A 25 18.64 3.24 -40.83
C THR A 25 19.24 1.95 -40.23
N GLU A 26 19.81 1.14 -41.13
CA GLU A 26 21.00 0.27 -41.04
C GLU A 26 21.20 -0.75 -39.88
N PRO A 27 21.84 -1.90 -40.17
CA PRO A 27 21.81 -3.08 -39.30
C PRO A 27 22.76 -2.93 -38.11
N ILE A 28 22.20 -3.02 -36.90
CA ILE A 28 22.97 -3.09 -35.66
C ILE A 28 23.42 -4.54 -35.45
N VAL A 29 24.73 -4.71 -35.37
CA VAL A 29 25.44 -5.93 -35.01
C VAL A 29 24.83 -6.54 -33.73
N SER A 30 24.46 -7.82 -33.81
CA SER A 30 24.04 -8.62 -32.67
C SER A 30 25.16 -8.70 -31.63
N THR A 31 24.95 -8.06 -30.48
CA THR A 31 25.57 -8.47 -29.23
C THR A 31 24.48 -9.09 -28.38
N ASN A 32 24.42 -10.43 -28.39
CA ASN A 32 23.67 -11.22 -27.43
C ASN A 32 24.21 -10.92 -26.02
N ASN A 33 23.60 -9.98 -25.32
CA ASN A 33 23.63 -9.92 -23.85
C ASN A 33 22.34 -10.57 -23.36
N GLU A 34 22.33 -11.91 -23.38
CA GLU A 34 21.34 -12.68 -22.61
C GLU A 34 21.63 -12.46 -21.13
N LEU A 35 20.73 -11.77 -20.43
CA LEU A 35 20.74 -11.67 -18.97
C LEU A 35 20.48 -13.07 -18.41
N MET A 36 21.48 -13.66 -17.77
CA MET A 36 21.42 -15.03 -17.24
C MET A 36 20.42 -15.13 -16.07
N PRO A 37 19.72 -16.28 -15.91
CA PRO A 37 18.85 -16.54 -14.76
C PRO A 37 19.63 -16.53 -13.44
N PHE A 38 18.95 -16.19 -12.35
CA PHE A 38 19.47 -16.23 -10.99
C PHE A 38 19.78 -17.68 -10.55
N GLU A 39 21.06 -18.02 -10.36
CA GLU A 39 21.49 -19.31 -9.79
C GLU A 39 21.44 -19.25 -8.25
N ALA A 40 20.31 -19.67 -7.68
CA ALA A 40 20.11 -19.66 -6.24
C ALA A 40 20.96 -20.74 -5.53
N ASN A 41 21.97 -20.33 -4.75
CA ASN A 41 22.68 -21.26 -3.85
C ASN A 41 21.74 -21.69 -2.70
N SER A 42 21.87 -22.94 -2.23
CA SER A 42 20.93 -23.59 -1.29
C SER A 42 20.74 -22.86 0.04
N ASP A 43 21.75 -22.10 0.49
CA ASP A 43 21.68 -21.26 1.69
C ASP A 43 20.92 -19.95 1.46
N LEU A 44 20.97 -19.39 0.25
CA LEU A 44 20.16 -18.22 -0.14
C LEU A 44 18.67 -18.60 -0.14
N VAL A 45 18.30 -19.77 -0.67
CA VAL A 45 16.93 -20.32 -0.71
C VAL A 45 16.30 -20.47 0.69
N ARG A 46 17.13 -20.72 1.71
CA ARG A 46 16.69 -20.82 3.12
C ARG A 46 16.34 -19.47 3.75
N GLN A 47 16.98 -18.38 3.31
CA GLN A 47 16.73 -17.01 3.83
C GLN A 47 15.61 -16.26 3.09
N ILE A 48 14.94 -16.93 2.16
CA ILE A 48 13.91 -16.34 1.31
C ILE A 48 12.58 -16.38 2.04
N PRO A 49 11.89 -15.23 2.18
CA PRO A 49 10.49 -15.23 2.60
C PRO A 49 9.70 -16.22 1.76
N TYR A 50 8.91 -17.09 2.40
CA TYR A 50 8.14 -18.13 1.70
C TYR A 50 7.34 -17.56 0.52
N ALA A 51 6.87 -16.32 0.68
CA ALA A 51 6.22 -15.46 -0.31
C ALA A 51 6.90 -15.35 -1.69
N ILE A 52 8.24 -15.40 -1.77
CA ILE A 52 8.98 -15.18 -3.02
C ILE A 52 9.78 -16.40 -3.49
N ARG A 53 9.68 -17.54 -2.79
CA ARG A 53 10.37 -18.78 -3.20
C ARG A 53 9.96 -19.29 -4.58
N GLY A 54 8.69 -19.08 -4.97
CA GLY A 54 8.20 -19.41 -6.30
C GLY A 54 8.60 -18.42 -7.39
N LEU A 55 8.99 -17.19 -7.00
CA LEU A 55 9.33 -16.09 -7.93
C LEU A 55 10.83 -16.04 -8.24
N ILE A 56 11.64 -16.76 -7.48
CA ILE A 56 13.10 -16.60 -7.43
C ILE A 56 13.80 -16.83 -8.77
N PHE A 57 13.24 -17.71 -9.62
CA PHE A 57 13.84 -18.05 -10.91
C PHE A 57 13.44 -17.08 -12.03
N GLU A 58 12.45 -16.22 -11.79
CA GLU A 58 11.90 -15.28 -12.78
C GLU A 58 12.25 -13.81 -12.48
N LEU A 59 12.75 -13.54 -11.27
CA LEU A 59 13.21 -12.23 -10.83
C LEU A 59 14.70 -12.07 -11.10
N ASN A 60 15.10 -10.87 -11.52
CA ASN A 60 16.51 -10.50 -11.52
C ASN A 60 16.99 -10.15 -10.10
N GLU A 61 18.31 -10.12 -9.89
CA GLU A 61 18.98 -9.80 -8.62
C GLU A 61 18.44 -8.52 -7.95
N VAL A 62 18.20 -7.48 -8.74
CA VAL A 62 17.75 -6.18 -8.22
C VAL A 62 16.30 -6.25 -7.76
N GLU A 63 15.41 -6.85 -8.55
CA GLU A 63 14.02 -7.06 -8.19
C GLU A 63 13.91 -7.93 -6.93
N PHE A 64 14.66 -9.03 -6.89
CA PHE A 64 14.69 -9.95 -5.75
C PHE A 64 15.16 -9.24 -4.48
N GLY A 65 16.26 -8.48 -4.56
CA GLY A 65 16.75 -7.68 -3.43
C GLY A 65 15.71 -6.68 -2.93
N ARG A 66 14.99 -6.02 -3.84
CA ARG A 66 13.92 -5.09 -3.49
C ARG A 66 12.75 -5.75 -2.78
N PHE A 67 12.27 -6.90 -3.28
CA PHE A 67 11.20 -7.65 -2.63
C PHE A 67 11.62 -8.18 -1.26
N LYS A 68 12.84 -8.71 -1.13
CA LYS A 68 13.36 -9.20 0.14
C LYS A 68 13.38 -8.08 1.20
N THR A 69 13.92 -6.91 0.85
CA THR A 69 13.95 -5.75 1.75
C THR A 69 12.54 -5.28 2.08
N LEU A 70 11.65 -5.18 1.08
CA LEU A 70 10.26 -4.78 1.25
C LEU A 70 9.54 -5.68 2.26
N PHE A 71 9.45 -6.98 1.99
CA PHE A 71 8.66 -7.89 2.81
C PHE A 71 9.23 -8.02 4.23
N SER A 72 10.55 -8.06 4.38
CA SER A 72 11.18 -8.08 5.71
C SER A 72 10.94 -6.79 6.50
N THR A 73 10.91 -5.63 5.83
CA THR A 73 10.63 -4.33 6.46
C THR A 73 9.20 -4.25 6.98
N LEU A 74 8.23 -4.79 6.24
CA LEU A 74 6.81 -4.74 6.60
C LEU A 74 6.37 -5.81 7.60
N GLU A 75 7.20 -6.81 7.93
CA GLU A 75 6.90 -7.79 8.99
C GLU A 75 6.55 -7.11 10.33
N ILE A 76 7.15 -5.96 10.65
CA ILE A 76 6.86 -5.22 11.89
C ILE A 76 5.39 -4.74 12.00
N LEU A 77 4.68 -4.66 10.87
CA LEU A 77 3.30 -4.20 10.82
C LEU A 77 2.27 -5.30 11.08
N LYS A 78 2.69 -6.57 11.05
CA LYS A 78 1.82 -7.72 11.27
C LYS A 78 1.51 -7.86 12.75
N ASP A 79 0.23 -8.03 13.08
CA ASP A 79 -0.19 -8.26 14.46
C ASP A 79 0.27 -9.66 14.93
N PRO A 80 0.63 -9.81 16.21
CA PRO A 80 0.97 -11.11 16.77
C PRO A 80 -0.25 -12.04 16.75
N ALA A 81 0.02 -13.35 16.68
CA ALA A 81 -1.03 -14.34 16.84
C ALA A 81 -1.68 -14.24 18.23
N VAL A 82 -3.01 -14.20 18.27
CA VAL A 82 -3.80 -14.13 19.50
C VAL A 82 -3.78 -15.50 20.19
N LYS A 83 -3.42 -15.55 21.47
CA LYS A 83 -3.36 -16.80 22.26
C LYS A 83 -4.64 -17.10 23.05
N SER A 84 -5.63 -16.20 23.04
CA SER A 84 -6.78 -16.19 23.94
C SER A 84 -8.13 -16.02 23.25
N THR A 85 -9.21 -15.99 24.03
CA THR A 85 -10.60 -15.82 23.60
C THR A 85 -10.89 -14.43 23.04
N VAL A 86 -11.44 -14.39 21.82
CA VAL A 86 -11.89 -13.17 21.15
C VAL A 86 -13.22 -12.71 21.77
N LYS A 87 -13.28 -11.45 22.22
CA LYS A 87 -14.50 -10.86 22.81
C LYS A 87 -15.27 -10.07 21.76
N ILE A 88 -16.60 -10.10 21.85
CA ILE A 88 -17.47 -9.18 21.12
C ILE A 88 -17.55 -7.88 21.90
N THR A 89 -17.20 -6.77 21.26
CA THR A 89 -17.08 -5.46 21.90
C THR A 89 -18.45 -4.79 22.02
N ALA A 90 -18.78 -4.22 23.18
CA ALA A 90 -19.92 -3.31 23.28
C ALA A 90 -19.63 -2.01 22.52
N MET A 91 -20.62 -1.45 21.84
CA MET A 91 -20.47 -0.24 21.01
C MET A 91 -19.85 0.95 21.76
N ALA A 92 -20.08 1.07 23.07
CA ALA A 92 -19.55 2.15 23.90
C ALA A 92 -18.01 2.13 24.01
N ASP A 93 -17.42 0.93 23.94
CA ASP A 93 -15.98 0.68 24.15
C ASP A 93 -15.17 0.68 22.83
N ILE A 94 -15.85 0.64 21.68
CA ILE A 94 -15.20 0.58 20.36
C ILE A 94 -14.26 1.76 20.16
N PHE A 95 -14.66 2.98 20.53
CA PHE A 95 -13.84 4.17 20.31
C PHE A 95 -12.52 4.12 21.09
N SER A 96 -12.55 3.77 22.38
CA SER A 96 -11.33 3.70 23.21
C SER A 96 -10.40 2.58 22.75
N ILE A 97 -10.96 1.44 22.35
CA ILE A 97 -10.19 0.32 21.78
C ILE A 97 -9.52 0.72 20.48
N LEU A 98 -10.27 1.35 19.56
CA LEU A 98 -9.73 1.83 18.29
C LEU A 98 -8.69 2.93 18.49
N GLU A 99 -8.88 3.84 19.43
CA GLU A 99 -7.91 4.90 19.71
C GLU A 99 -6.54 4.34 20.10
N VAL A 100 -6.50 3.46 21.11
CA VAL A 100 -5.26 2.81 21.56
C VAL A 100 -4.63 1.99 20.44
N ARG A 101 -5.45 1.24 19.70
CA ARG A 101 -4.97 0.41 18.59
C ARG A 101 -4.40 1.23 17.43
N ASN A 102 -5.06 2.33 17.08
CA ASN A 102 -4.68 3.18 15.96
C ASN A 102 -3.38 3.91 16.27
N GLU A 103 -3.25 4.48 17.47
CA GLU A 103 -2.04 5.15 17.94
C GLU A 103 -0.81 4.23 17.81
N ARG A 104 -0.93 3.00 18.33
CA ARG A 104 0.14 1.99 18.22
C ARG A 104 0.47 1.67 16.75
N LYS A 105 -0.53 1.56 15.88
CA LYS A 105 -0.29 1.23 14.47
C LYS A 105 0.36 2.38 13.71
N TYR A 106 -0.02 3.64 13.97
CA TYR A 106 0.67 4.80 13.42
C TYR A 106 2.14 4.82 13.82
N GLN A 107 2.46 4.56 15.09
CA GLN A 107 3.85 4.45 15.56
C GLN A 107 4.62 3.31 14.86
N GLN A 108 3.98 2.16 14.65
CA GLN A 108 4.57 1.05 13.90
C GLN A 108 4.83 1.42 12.43
N ILE A 109 3.92 2.12 11.78
CA ILE A 109 4.09 2.58 10.39
C ILE A 109 5.25 3.58 10.30
N VAL A 110 5.30 4.59 11.19
CA VAL A 110 6.41 5.56 11.23
C VAL A 110 7.76 4.84 11.42
N LYS A 111 7.83 3.89 12.36
CA LYS A 111 9.04 3.08 12.57
C LYS A 111 9.39 2.23 11.35
N MET A 112 8.39 1.63 10.69
CA MET A 112 8.58 0.86 9.46
C MET A 112 9.16 1.74 8.35
N CYS A 113 8.69 2.97 8.17
CA CYS A 113 9.22 3.88 7.16
C CYS A 113 10.73 4.11 7.32
N THR A 114 11.22 4.25 8.56
CA THR A 114 12.66 4.43 8.83
C THR A 114 13.53 3.21 8.51
N ASN A 115 12.94 2.03 8.29
CA ASN A 115 13.68 0.84 7.88
C ASN A 115 13.90 0.76 6.37
N PHE A 116 13.25 1.62 5.57
CA PHE A 116 13.59 1.79 4.17
C PHE A 116 14.80 2.70 4.02
N ASN A 117 15.83 2.24 3.32
CA ASN A 117 16.98 3.07 2.99
C ASN A 117 16.55 4.29 2.18
N GLU A 118 15.65 4.09 1.21
CA GLU A 118 15.14 5.13 0.32
C GLU A 118 14.38 6.23 1.05
N PHE A 119 13.74 5.89 2.17
CA PHE A 119 13.06 6.87 3.03
C PHE A 119 14.05 7.54 3.97
N SER A 120 14.98 6.78 4.54
CA SER A 120 16.02 7.29 5.44
C SER A 120 16.95 8.30 4.76
N ASP A 121 17.20 8.14 3.46
CA ASP A 121 18.05 9.02 2.64
C ASP A 121 17.36 10.34 2.25
N LEU A 122 16.05 10.49 2.48
CA LEU A 122 15.34 11.75 2.23
C LEU A 122 15.73 12.84 3.24
N CYS A 123 15.52 14.10 2.86
CA CYS A 123 15.62 15.20 3.81
C CYS A 123 14.47 15.15 4.83
N GLU A 124 14.67 15.73 6.01
CA GLU A 124 13.67 15.67 7.10
C GLU A 124 12.32 16.30 6.71
N ASP A 125 12.33 17.39 5.93
CA ASP A 125 11.11 18.02 5.43
C ASP A 125 10.29 17.06 4.55
N ASP A 126 10.96 16.32 3.65
CA ASP A 126 10.30 15.31 2.81
C ASP A 126 9.78 14.13 3.63
N LYS A 127 10.55 13.65 4.61
CA LYS A 127 10.10 12.57 5.52
C LYS A 127 8.82 12.98 6.26
N ILE A 128 8.81 14.18 6.83
CA ILE A 128 7.66 14.72 7.55
C ILE A 128 6.48 14.89 6.59
N SER A 129 6.69 15.47 5.40
CA SER A 129 5.63 15.66 4.42
C SER A 129 5.01 14.34 3.96
N LEU A 130 5.82 13.29 3.73
CA LEU A 130 5.32 11.96 3.33
C LEU A 130 4.54 11.28 4.45
N LEU A 131 5.04 11.34 5.69
CA LEU A 131 4.34 10.76 6.83
C LEU A 131 2.99 11.45 7.03
N LYS A 132 2.95 12.78 6.99
CA LYS A 132 1.71 13.55 7.12
C LYS A 132 0.70 13.25 6.02
N SER A 133 1.14 13.06 4.77
CA SER A 133 0.23 12.88 3.64
C SER A 133 -0.20 11.46 3.34
N ASN A 134 0.55 10.44 3.81
CA ASN A 134 0.38 9.06 3.34
C ASN A 134 0.19 8.02 4.46
N VAL A 135 0.46 8.35 5.73
CA VAL A 135 0.44 7.35 6.82
C VAL A 135 -0.97 6.86 7.12
N THR A 136 -1.98 7.72 6.96
CA THR A 136 -3.39 7.34 7.15
C THR A 136 -3.86 6.40 6.04
N GLU A 137 -3.44 6.65 4.81
CA GLU A 137 -3.69 5.79 3.64
C GLU A 137 -3.12 4.40 3.86
N ILE A 138 -1.85 4.34 4.28
CA ILE A 138 -1.18 3.08 4.61
C ILE A 138 -1.92 2.37 5.74
N PHE A 139 -2.26 3.09 6.81
CA PHE A 139 -3.01 2.52 7.93
C PHE A 139 -4.32 1.88 7.46
N PHE A 140 -5.12 2.58 6.66
CA PHE A 140 -6.40 2.06 6.16
C PHE A 140 -6.22 0.86 5.23
N LEU A 141 -5.24 0.87 4.33
CA LEU A 141 -4.94 -0.27 3.47
C LEU A 141 -4.61 -1.53 4.30
N LEU A 142 -3.80 -1.37 5.36
CA LEU A 142 -3.40 -2.49 6.22
C LEU A 142 -4.57 -3.10 7.00
N THR A 143 -5.66 -2.36 7.24
CA THR A 143 -6.84 -2.91 7.94
C THR A 143 -7.49 -4.09 7.21
N VAL A 144 -7.29 -4.18 5.89
CA VAL A 144 -7.80 -5.24 5.01
C VAL A 144 -7.28 -6.61 5.42
N MET A 145 -6.03 -6.68 5.91
CA MET A 145 -5.42 -7.93 6.34
C MET A 145 -6.09 -8.54 7.59
N TYR A 146 -6.85 -7.73 8.33
CA TYR A 146 -7.48 -8.12 9.60
C TYR A 146 -9.00 -8.19 9.50
N PHE A 147 -9.55 -8.07 8.29
CA PHE A 147 -10.98 -8.10 8.03
C PHE A 147 -11.42 -9.49 7.60
N ASP A 148 -12.44 -10.00 8.28
CA ASP A 148 -13.18 -11.18 7.86
C ASP A 148 -14.24 -10.75 6.83
N PHE A 149 -14.10 -11.23 5.59
CA PHE A 149 -14.98 -10.87 4.49
C PHE A 149 -16.30 -11.63 4.46
N GLU A 150 -16.37 -12.79 5.12
CA GLU A 150 -17.59 -13.61 5.16
C GLU A 150 -18.54 -13.06 6.22
N ASP A 151 -18.01 -12.80 7.42
CA ASP A 151 -18.78 -12.32 8.56
C ASP A 151 -18.76 -10.78 8.71
N GLU A 152 -18.00 -10.07 7.87
CA GLU A 152 -17.86 -8.62 7.82
C GLU A 152 -17.47 -7.96 9.17
N PHE A 153 -16.37 -8.41 9.79
CA PHE A 153 -15.81 -7.78 10.99
C PHE A 153 -14.29 -7.65 10.94
N TRP A 154 -13.73 -6.66 11.63
CA TRP A 154 -12.31 -6.61 11.94
C TRP A 154 -12.01 -7.39 13.20
N THR A 155 -10.90 -8.13 13.19
CA THR A 155 -10.28 -8.65 14.41
C THR A 155 -9.18 -7.68 14.84
N ILE A 156 -9.40 -7.00 15.96
CA ILE A 156 -8.44 -6.05 16.52
C ILE A 156 -7.71 -6.69 17.70
N VAL A 157 -6.40 -6.87 17.56
CA VAL A 157 -5.51 -7.33 18.63
C VAL A 157 -4.98 -6.12 19.39
N ILE A 158 -5.23 -6.04 20.70
CA ILE A 158 -4.74 -4.95 21.55
C ILE A 158 -3.41 -5.34 22.21
N ASP A 159 -3.34 -6.57 22.71
CA ASP A 159 -2.16 -7.19 23.28
C ASP A 159 -2.18 -8.71 23.03
N ASN A 160 -1.21 -9.43 23.59
CA ASN A 160 -1.09 -10.87 23.39
C ASN A 160 -2.24 -11.68 24.02
N GLU A 161 -3.12 -11.04 24.80
CA GLU A 161 -4.15 -11.66 25.62
C GLU A 161 -5.56 -11.18 25.28
N SER A 162 -5.73 -10.13 24.49
CA SER A 162 -7.02 -9.55 24.17
C SER A 162 -7.16 -9.22 22.68
N ALA A 163 -8.21 -9.78 22.10
CA ALA A 163 -8.66 -9.46 20.76
C ALA A 163 -10.17 -9.20 20.75
N PHE A 164 -10.57 -8.29 19.88
CA PHE A 164 -11.92 -7.76 19.80
C PHE A 164 -12.45 -7.88 18.37
N LYS A 165 -13.70 -8.30 18.22
CA LYS A 165 -14.41 -8.19 16.94
C LYS A 165 -15.12 -6.85 16.86
N ILE A 166 -14.89 -6.12 15.77
CA ILE A 166 -15.60 -4.88 15.45
C ILE A 166 -16.36 -5.10 14.15
N PRO A 167 -17.71 -5.14 14.17
CA PRO A 167 -18.49 -5.38 12.96
C PRO A 167 -18.42 -4.17 12.02
N LEU A 168 -18.40 -4.42 10.71
CA LEU A 168 -18.46 -3.36 9.68
C LEU A 168 -19.67 -2.44 9.86
N THR A 169 -20.78 -3.00 10.35
CA THR A 169 -22.02 -2.25 10.62
C THR A 169 -21.85 -1.14 11.65
N PHE A 170 -20.78 -1.14 12.46
CA PHE A 170 -20.41 0.00 13.30
C PHE A 170 -20.31 1.30 12.48
N LEU A 171 -19.79 1.23 11.24
CA LEU A 171 -19.67 2.40 10.36
C LEU A 171 -21.02 2.98 9.90
N LYS A 172 -22.15 2.26 10.09
CA LYS A 172 -23.49 2.81 9.79
C LYS A 172 -23.89 3.96 10.71
N ALA A 173 -23.26 4.07 11.89
CA ALA A 173 -23.39 5.24 12.74
C ALA A 173 -22.69 6.49 12.14
N GLY A 174 -21.81 6.29 11.15
CA GLY A 174 -21.12 7.34 10.44
C GLY A 174 -22.00 8.06 9.42
N LYS A 175 -21.60 9.28 9.09
CA LYS A 175 -22.21 10.19 8.11
C LYS A 175 -21.56 10.04 6.74
N TRP A 176 -22.15 10.72 5.74
CA TRP A 176 -21.63 10.87 4.38
C TRP A 176 -21.43 9.55 3.62
N GLY A 177 -22.26 8.53 3.91
CA GLY A 177 -22.19 7.25 3.23
C GLY A 177 -20.92 6.45 3.52
N LEU A 178 -20.26 6.70 4.66
CA LEU A 178 -19.01 6.05 5.05
C LEU A 178 -19.09 4.52 4.97
N TYR A 179 -20.17 3.94 5.49
CA TYR A 179 -20.38 2.48 5.46
C TYR A 179 -20.35 1.94 4.03
N ASP A 180 -21.15 2.51 3.12
CA ASP A 180 -21.27 2.00 1.75
C ASP A 180 -19.98 2.21 0.97
N ALA A 181 -19.36 3.39 1.12
CA ALA A 181 -18.10 3.72 0.46
C ALA A 181 -16.97 2.80 0.91
N HIS A 182 -16.84 2.57 2.22
CA HIS A 182 -15.81 1.70 2.78
C HIS A 182 -16.06 0.23 2.44
N ARG A 183 -17.30 -0.27 2.56
CA ARG A 183 -17.66 -1.64 2.17
C ARG A 183 -17.34 -1.90 0.71
N ARG A 184 -17.69 -0.97 -0.20
CA ARG A 184 -17.39 -1.09 -1.63
C ARG A 184 -15.88 -1.20 -1.88
N PHE A 185 -15.09 -0.32 -1.27
CA PHE A 185 -13.62 -0.37 -1.35
C PHE A 185 -13.08 -1.75 -0.90
N MET A 186 -13.52 -2.24 0.27
CA MET A 186 -13.09 -3.52 0.81
C MET A 186 -13.42 -4.68 -0.14
N MET A 187 -14.64 -4.71 -0.70
CA MET A 187 -15.08 -5.77 -1.61
C MET A 187 -14.35 -5.74 -2.96
N ASN A 188 -14.09 -4.54 -3.50
CA ASN A 188 -13.31 -4.39 -4.72
C ASN A 188 -11.87 -4.87 -4.51
N LEU A 189 -11.25 -4.48 -3.39
CA LEU A 189 -9.89 -4.90 -3.07
C LEU A 189 -9.80 -6.41 -2.79
N LYS A 190 -10.81 -7.04 -2.15
CA LYS A 190 -10.82 -8.49 -1.89
C LYS A 190 -10.71 -9.32 -3.15
N GLN A 191 -11.37 -8.90 -4.23
CA GLN A 191 -11.33 -9.61 -5.52
C GLN A 191 -9.91 -9.68 -6.10
N GLU A 192 -9.08 -8.69 -5.79
CA GLU A 192 -7.72 -8.58 -6.30
C GLU A 192 -6.67 -9.13 -5.32
N TYR A 193 -6.82 -8.83 -4.03
CA TYR A 193 -5.91 -9.25 -2.96
C TYR A 193 -5.94 -10.76 -2.73
N ASP A 194 -7.13 -11.36 -2.66
CA ASP A 194 -7.34 -12.79 -2.40
C ASP A 194 -6.39 -13.44 -1.37
N SER A 195 -6.23 -12.80 -0.20
CA SER A 195 -5.36 -13.27 0.90
C SER A 195 -3.85 -13.21 0.62
N ASP A 196 -3.42 -12.58 -0.48
CA ASP A 196 -2.02 -12.37 -0.82
C ASP A 196 -1.43 -11.12 -0.16
N VAL A 197 -0.87 -11.32 1.03
CA VAL A 197 -0.25 -10.27 1.85
C VAL A 197 0.84 -9.50 1.10
N ASN A 198 1.53 -10.13 0.14
CA ASN A 198 2.60 -9.47 -0.61
C ASN A 198 2.07 -8.34 -1.49
N LEU A 199 0.84 -8.47 -2.01
CA LEU A 199 0.20 -7.39 -2.75
C LEU A 199 -0.01 -6.17 -1.85
N ILE A 200 -0.48 -6.38 -0.61
CA ILE A 200 -0.65 -5.29 0.36
C ILE A 200 0.68 -4.63 0.69
N ASP A 201 1.74 -5.42 0.82
CA ASP A 201 3.07 -4.88 1.12
C ASP A 201 3.61 -4.01 -0.03
N ILE A 202 3.44 -4.46 -1.28
CA ILE A 202 3.84 -3.69 -2.47
C ILE A 202 3.01 -2.41 -2.59
N LEU A 203 1.68 -2.49 -2.42
CA LEU A 203 0.80 -1.33 -2.45
C LEU A 203 1.13 -0.34 -1.33
N THR A 204 1.54 -0.82 -0.15
CA THR A 204 1.98 0.02 0.97
C THR A 204 3.21 0.86 0.58
N ALA A 205 4.18 0.27 -0.11
CA ALA A 205 5.35 1.01 -0.59
C ALA A 205 4.99 2.03 -1.68
N ILE A 206 4.04 1.70 -2.57
CA ILE A 206 3.51 2.65 -3.58
C ILE A 206 2.84 3.86 -2.91
N LEU A 207 2.09 3.63 -1.82
CA LEU A 207 1.46 4.69 -1.04
C LEU A 207 2.48 5.53 -0.26
N LEU A 208 3.49 4.88 0.36
CA LEU A 208 4.54 5.57 1.12
C LEU A 208 5.26 6.61 0.26
N PHE A 209 5.68 6.22 -0.93
CA PHE A 209 6.41 7.10 -1.86
C PHE A 209 5.47 7.87 -2.79
N ASN A 210 4.32 8.35 -2.31
CA ASN A 210 3.42 9.16 -3.14
C ASN A 210 3.92 10.61 -3.30
N PRO A 211 4.26 11.08 -4.51
CA PRO A 211 4.82 12.41 -4.75
C PRO A 211 3.77 13.54 -4.71
N MET A 212 2.51 13.23 -4.43
CA MET A 212 1.42 14.20 -4.38
C MET A 212 1.37 15.01 -3.07
N GLY A 213 2.29 14.76 -2.12
CA GLY A 213 2.47 15.57 -0.93
C GLY A 213 2.70 17.05 -1.26
N LYS A 214 2.00 17.95 -0.54
CA LYS A 214 2.01 19.39 -0.82
C LYS A 214 3.41 20.00 -0.61
N ASP A 215 4.11 19.58 0.42
CA ASP A 215 5.33 20.22 0.95
C ASP A 215 6.62 19.46 0.63
N LEU A 216 6.61 18.61 -0.39
CA LEU A 216 7.81 17.88 -0.82
C LEU A 216 8.79 18.81 -1.55
N VAL A 217 10.04 18.82 -1.06
CA VAL A 217 11.21 19.48 -1.63
C VAL A 217 11.72 18.71 -2.85
N TYR A 218 11.99 17.40 -2.71
CA TYR A 218 12.58 16.59 -3.79
C TYR A 218 11.57 15.60 -4.41
N LYS A 219 10.50 16.14 -5.01
CA LYS A 219 9.41 15.36 -5.63
C LYS A 219 9.87 14.30 -6.64
N ASP A 220 10.91 14.56 -7.41
CA ASP A 220 11.41 13.61 -8.41
C ASP A 220 12.07 12.38 -7.79
N SER A 221 12.74 12.53 -6.63
CA SER A 221 13.30 11.40 -5.88
C SER A 221 12.19 10.49 -5.38
N VAL A 222 11.16 11.06 -4.75
CA VAL A 222 9.98 10.32 -4.28
C VAL A 222 9.26 9.63 -5.44
N LYS A 223 9.05 10.34 -6.54
CA LYS A 223 8.42 9.80 -7.76
C LYS A 223 9.22 8.65 -8.37
N PHE A 224 10.55 8.72 -8.33
CA PHE A 224 11.41 7.63 -8.77
C PHE A 224 11.17 6.36 -7.92
N GLN A 225 11.14 6.50 -6.60
CA GLN A 225 10.84 5.37 -5.71
C GLN A 225 9.44 4.81 -5.94
N GLN A 226 8.43 5.66 -6.10
CA GLN A 226 7.08 5.22 -6.41
C GLN A 226 7.03 4.38 -7.69
N LYS A 227 7.68 4.86 -8.75
CA LYS A 227 7.73 4.15 -10.03
C LYS A 227 8.43 2.81 -9.92
N THR A 228 9.47 2.70 -9.09
CA THR A 228 10.12 1.43 -8.80
C THR A 228 9.13 0.43 -8.19
N TYR A 229 8.34 0.82 -7.19
CA TYR A 229 7.36 -0.10 -6.60
C TYR A 229 6.15 -0.39 -7.50
N ILE A 230 5.74 0.56 -8.34
CA ILE A 230 4.73 0.32 -9.38
C ILE A 230 5.24 -0.72 -10.39
N TYR A 231 6.51 -0.62 -10.81
CA TYR A 231 7.14 -1.62 -11.67
C TYR A 231 7.20 -2.98 -10.97
N LEU A 232 7.60 -3.04 -9.70
CA LEU A 232 7.61 -4.29 -8.94
C LEU A 232 6.23 -4.92 -8.83
N LEU A 233 5.15 -4.13 -8.68
CA LEU A 233 3.79 -4.66 -8.73
C LEU A 233 3.47 -5.33 -10.07
N GLN A 234 3.85 -4.70 -11.19
CA GLN A 234 3.64 -5.28 -12.51
C GLN A 234 4.39 -6.60 -12.65
N ARG A 235 5.67 -6.63 -12.27
CA ARG A 235 6.51 -7.84 -12.30
C ARG A 235 5.95 -8.95 -11.41
N TYR A 236 5.49 -8.59 -10.21
CA TYR A 236 4.86 -9.52 -9.28
C TYR A 236 3.62 -10.18 -9.91
N LEU A 237 2.75 -9.38 -10.53
CA LEU A 237 1.54 -9.88 -11.19
C LEU A 237 1.85 -10.71 -12.44
N GLU A 238 2.84 -10.32 -13.24
CA GLU A 238 3.27 -11.08 -14.42
C GLU A 238 3.79 -12.47 -14.07
N ILE A 239 4.54 -12.60 -12.97
CA ILE A 239 5.07 -13.90 -12.53
C ILE A 239 3.95 -14.73 -11.88
N LYS A 240 3.10 -14.09 -11.07
CA LYS A 240 2.00 -14.78 -10.38
C LYS A 240 0.93 -15.29 -11.35
N HIS A 241 0.71 -14.57 -12.45
CA HIS A 241 -0.30 -14.87 -13.44
C HIS A 241 0.37 -15.20 -14.78
N ASN A 242 0.26 -16.45 -15.25
CA ASN A 242 0.79 -16.92 -16.53
C ASN A 242 0.11 -16.30 -17.78
N SER A 243 -0.56 -15.15 -17.62
CA SER A 243 -1.29 -14.42 -18.66
C SER A 243 -1.02 -12.93 -18.53
N LYS A 244 -0.35 -12.37 -19.54
CA LYS A 244 -0.08 -10.93 -19.64
C LYS A 244 -1.35 -10.07 -19.58
N SER A 245 -2.43 -10.55 -20.21
CA SER A 245 -3.71 -9.82 -20.21
C SER A 245 -4.34 -9.80 -18.81
N GLU A 246 -4.22 -10.92 -18.07
CA GLU A 246 -4.73 -11.00 -16.70
C GLU A 246 -3.92 -10.10 -15.76
N SER A 247 -2.58 -10.14 -15.86
CA SER A 247 -1.72 -9.30 -15.02
C SER A 247 -1.94 -7.81 -15.27
N GLU A 248 -2.07 -7.37 -16.53
CA GLU A 248 -2.40 -5.99 -16.88
C GLU A 248 -3.78 -5.56 -16.34
N THR A 249 -4.78 -6.44 -16.45
CA THR A 249 -6.14 -6.16 -15.94
C THR A 249 -6.14 -6.01 -14.43
N ARG A 250 -5.50 -6.94 -13.70
CA ARG A 250 -5.39 -6.90 -12.24
C ARG A 250 -4.61 -5.67 -11.78
N PHE A 251 -3.52 -5.32 -12.47
CA PHE A 251 -2.76 -4.10 -12.19
C PHE A 251 -3.66 -2.86 -12.23
N VAL A 252 -4.43 -2.68 -13.30
CA VAL A 252 -5.35 -1.53 -13.43
C VAL A 252 -6.38 -1.52 -12.29
N ARG A 253 -6.94 -2.68 -11.93
CA ARG A 253 -7.93 -2.77 -10.85
C ARG A 253 -7.34 -2.46 -9.48
N LEU A 254 -6.12 -2.92 -9.19
CA LEU A 254 -5.41 -2.58 -7.96
C LEU A 254 -5.11 -1.08 -7.87
N MET A 255 -4.68 -0.46 -8.98
CA MET A 255 -4.48 0.99 -9.03
C MET A 255 -5.79 1.77 -8.84
N ASN A 256 -6.92 1.27 -9.37
CA ASN A 256 -8.24 1.85 -9.11
C ASN A 256 -8.66 1.69 -7.64
N CYS A 257 -8.34 0.56 -6.99
CA CYS A 257 -8.58 0.38 -5.56
C CYS A 257 -7.82 1.42 -4.73
N LEU A 258 -6.58 1.78 -5.10
CA LEU A 258 -5.86 2.87 -4.44
C LEU A 258 -6.57 4.22 -4.64
N GLN A 259 -7.14 4.48 -5.82
CA GLN A 259 -7.94 5.70 -6.04
C GLN A 259 -9.21 5.73 -5.18
N GLU A 260 -9.88 4.59 -5.04
CA GLU A 260 -11.04 4.45 -4.15
C GLU A 260 -10.65 4.69 -2.69
N LEU A 261 -9.49 4.18 -2.25
CA LEU A 261 -8.94 4.42 -0.92
C LEU A 261 -8.81 5.93 -0.64
N PHE A 262 -8.21 6.69 -1.57
CA PHE A 262 -8.10 8.14 -1.43
C PHE A 262 -9.45 8.86 -1.35
N ALA A 263 -10.52 8.30 -1.93
CA ALA A 263 -11.87 8.86 -1.83
C ALA A 263 -12.56 8.51 -0.49
N VAL A 264 -12.24 7.36 0.09
CA VAL A 264 -12.86 6.86 1.34
C VAL A 264 -12.21 7.47 2.58
N ILE A 265 -10.91 7.76 2.57
CA ILE A 265 -10.18 8.28 3.73
C ILE A 265 -10.76 9.58 4.29
N PRO A 266 -11.06 10.62 3.48
CA PRO A 266 -11.66 11.84 4.01
C PRO A 266 -12.98 11.59 4.75
N LEU A 267 -13.77 10.59 4.35
CA LEU A 267 -15.00 10.21 5.05
C LEU A 267 -14.70 9.66 6.44
N HIS A 268 -13.65 8.83 6.57
CA HIS A 268 -13.22 8.31 7.87
C HIS A 268 -12.71 9.43 8.78
N ILE A 269 -11.83 10.30 8.27
CA ILE A 269 -11.27 11.42 9.03
C ILE A 269 -12.38 12.33 9.53
N ASN A 270 -13.30 12.74 8.64
CA ASN A 270 -14.41 13.62 9.02
C ASN A 270 -15.35 12.97 10.04
N ASN A 271 -15.60 11.66 9.93
CA ASN A 271 -16.42 10.94 10.90
C ASN A 271 -15.73 10.80 12.25
N TYR A 272 -14.42 10.55 12.25
CA TYR A 272 -13.63 10.46 13.46
C TYR A 272 -13.62 11.82 14.20
N ILE A 273 -13.37 12.92 13.49
CA ILE A 273 -13.44 14.29 14.04
C ILE A 273 -14.86 14.61 14.54
N ALA A 274 -15.90 14.26 13.78
CA ALA A 274 -17.29 14.53 14.18
C ALA A 274 -17.76 13.71 15.40
N ALA A 275 -17.08 12.60 15.71
CA ALA A 275 -17.35 11.76 16.87
C ALA A 275 -16.58 12.22 18.12
N GLU A 276 -15.69 13.21 18.02
CA GLU A 276 -14.93 13.72 19.15
C GLU A 276 -15.84 14.32 20.23
N THR A 277 -15.56 13.97 21.48
CA THR A 277 -16.21 14.54 22.66
C THR A 277 -15.15 14.94 23.69
N PRO A 278 -15.48 15.71 24.75
CA PRO A 278 -14.53 16.02 25.81
C PRO A 278 -13.81 14.79 26.41
N THR A 279 -14.45 13.62 26.39
CA THR A 279 -13.94 12.35 26.92
C THR A 279 -13.46 11.37 25.85
N LYS A 280 -13.55 11.73 24.56
CA LYS A 280 -13.17 10.92 23.40
C LYS A 280 -12.44 11.81 22.40
N LYS A 281 -11.14 11.99 22.57
CA LYS A 281 -10.31 12.84 21.71
C LYS A 281 -9.09 12.07 21.24
N PRO A 282 -8.62 12.26 20.00
CA PRO A 282 -7.38 11.65 19.56
C PRO A 282 -6.20 12.03 20.44
N GLY A 283 -5.31 11.05 20.62
CA GLY A 283 -3.95 11.29 21.08
C GLY A 283 -3.19 12.31 20.22
N PRO A 284 -2.08 12.87 20.74
CA PRO A 284 -1.36 13.96 20.09
C PRO A 284 -0.82 13.58 18.70
N LEU A 285 -0.34 12.34 18.51
CA LEU A 285 0.17 11.87 17.24
C LEU A 285 -0.94 11.80 16.18
N ILE A 286 -2.05 11.11 16.49
CA ILE A 286 -3.19 11.03 15.57
C ILE A 286 -3.68 12.44 15.23
N LYS A 287 -3.76 13.34 16.21
CA LYS A 287 -4.16 14.72 15.96
C LYS A 287 -3.19 15.45 15.04
N GLU A 288 -1.89 15.26 15.18
CA GLU A 288 -0.91 15.86 14.27
C GLU A 288 -1.05 15.32 12.83
N LEU A 289 -1.25 14.01 12.69
CA LEU A 289 -1.38 13.35 11.39
C LEU A 289 -2.69 13.70 10.67
N LEU A 290 -3.78 13.89 11.42
CA LEU A 290 -5.10 14.24 10.84
C LEU A 290 -5.23 15.72 10.46
N ASN A 291 -4.35 16.61 10.93
CA ASN A 291 -4.39 18.05 10.66
C ASN A 291 -3.53 18.47 9.44
N ALA A 292 -3.07 17.51 8.63
CA ALA A 292 -2.19 17.73 7.46
C ALA A 292 -2.93 18.14 6.17
#